data_AF-A0A963V9H0-F1
#
_entry.id   AF-A0A963V9H0-F1
#
_cell.length_a   1.000
_cell.length_b   1.000
_cell.length_c   1.000
_cell.angle_alpha   90.00
_cell.angle_beta   90.00
_cell.angle_gamma   90.00
#
_symmetry.space_group_name_H-M   'P 1'
#
loop_
_entity.id
_entity.type
_entity.pdbx_description
1 polymer ?
#
loop_
_entity_poly.entity_id
_entity_poly.type
_entity_poly.pdbx_seq_one_letter_code
_entity_poly.pdbx_strand_id
1 'polypeptide(L)'
;FIGTSNCRIAMRRDIEAIGTNAHELPMVYAALADTDEDLRQAPYRVLADWHEEHEGNLRIILPDTYGTEGFLEHAPDWLARWTGIRIDSGDPATGAETAIAWWKSRGEDPRDKLVIFSDGLDTDKIEELHARFVGRVKVSFGWGTLLTNDFRGLVQNDGLSPFSLVCKAVSAEGRPTVKLSDNPNKAMGPQSEIDRYKRVFDVGDQQARAV
;
A
#
# COMPACT_ATOMS: atom_id res chain seq x y z
N PHE A 1 -3.02 -6.63 -20.17
CA PHE A 1 -2.27 -5.38 -19.92
C PHE A 1 -3.29 -4.28 -19.71
N ILE A 2 -3.20 -3.52 -18.61
CA ILE A 2 -4.25 -2.55 -18.22
C ILE A 2 -3.84 -1.08 -18.35
N GLY A 3 -2.55 -0.78 -18.53
CA GLY A 3 -2.04 0.59 -18.60
C GLY A 3 -0.65 0.74 -17.99
N THR A 4 -0.23 1.99 -17.75
CA THR A 4 1.06 2.33 -17.14
C THR A 4 0.90 3.49 -16.15
N SER A 5 1.70 3.51 -15.10
CA SER A 5 1.75 4.66 -14.18
C SER A 5 2.49 5.87 -14.75
N ASN A 6 3.22 5.72 -15.85
CA ASN A 6 3.89 6.84 -16.49
C ASN A 6 2.93 7.57 -17.44
N CYS A 7 2.39 8.71 -16.99
CA CYS A 7 1.43 9.51 -17.78
C CYS A 7 1.94 9.89 -19.18
N ARG A 8 3.26 10.09 -19.35
CA ARG A 8 3.83 10.42 -20.66
C ARG A 8 3.85 9.22 -21.60
N ILE A 9 4.14 8.01 -21.09
CA ILE A 9 4.05 6.78 -21.87
C ILE A 9 2.58 6.49 -22.20
N ALA A 10 1.69 6.64 -21.22
CA ALA A 10 0.24 6.49 -21.40
C ALA A 10 -0.26 7.36 -22.57
N MET A 11 0.03 8.66 -22.50
CA MET A 11 -0.30 9.63 -23.56
C MET A 11 0.31 9.25 -24.92
N ARG A 12 1.58 8.83 -24.97
CA ARG A 12 2.26 8.53 -26.24
C ARG A 12 1.82 7.23 -26.88
N ARG A 13 1.29 6.30 -26.10
CA ARG A 13 0.92 4.95 -26.54
C ARG A 13 -0.59 4.73 -26.60
N ASP A 14 -1.37 5.76 -26.27
CA ASP A 14 -2.83 5.71 -26.23
C ASP A 14 -3.32 4.54 -25.34
N ILE A 15 -2.78 4.49 -24.12
CA ILE A 15 -3.14 3.50 -23.09
C ILE A 15 -3.49 4.23 -21.80
N GLU A 16 -4.20 3.56 -20.90
CA GLU A 16 -4.63 4.13 -19.63
C GLU A 16 -3.44 4.55 -18.74
N ALA A 17 -3.57 5.73 -18.13
CA ALA A 17 -2.72 6.17 -17.04
C ALA A 17 -3.26 5.60 -15.72
N ILE A 18 -2.44 4.82 -15.01
CA ILE A 18 -2.87 4.09 -13.81
C ILE A 18 -2.21 4.68 -12.56
N GLY A 19 -3.00 4.99 -11.53
CA GLY A 19 -2.49 5.50 -10.27
C GLY A 19 -3.46 5.29 -9.11
N THR A 20 -2.92 5.34 -7.90
CA THR A 20 -3.65 5.40 -6.62
C THR A 20 -3.01 6.48 -5.76
N ASN A 21 -3.53 6.71 -4.55
CA ASN A 21 -2.81 7.47 -3.52
C ASN A 21 -1.50 6.76 -3.08
N ALA A 22 -0.67 7.47 -2.33
CA ALA A 22 0.60 6.99 -1.80
C ALA A 22 0.74 7.32 -0.30
N HIS A 23 1.67 6.64 0.36
CA HIS A 23 1.90 6.76 1.81
C HIS A 23 2.20 8.17 2.30
N GLU A 24 2.75 9.05 1.45
CA GLU A 24 3.06 10.42 1.84
C GLU A 24 1.83 11.17 2.37
N LEU A 25 0.62 10.87 1.87
CA LEU A 25 -0.60 11.53 2.33
C LEU A 25 -0.91 11.20 3.79
N PRO A 26 -1.15 9.93 4.21
CA PRO A 26 -1.35 9.62 5.62
C PRO A 26 -0.13 9.92 6.50
N MET A 27 1.09 9.92 5.96
CA MET A 27 2.31 10.35 6.66
C MET A 27 2.26 11.83 7.05
N VAL A 28 1.85 12.70 6.12
CA VAL A 28 1.74 14.14 6.37
C VAL A 28 0.58 14.44 7.32
N TYR A 29 -0.60 13.83 7.13
CA TYR A 29 -1.74 14.02 8.03
C TYR A 29 -1.41 13.63 9.48
N ALA A 30 -0.71 12.51 9.65
CA ALA A 30 -0.28 12.05 10.97
C ALA A 30 0.78 12.97 11.60
N ALA A 31 1.76 13.44 10.82
CA ALA A 31 2.76 14.38 11.32
C ALA A 31 2.12 15.69 11.80
N LEU A 32 1.04 16.13 11.15
CA LEU A 32 0.30 17.34 11.50
C LEU A 32 -0.73 17.13 12.64
N ALA A 33 -0.94 15.90 13.11
CA ALA A 33 -1.84 15.64 14.23
C ALA A 33 -1.32 16.23 15.55
N ASP A 34 -2.19 16.88 16.31
CA ASP A 34 -1.83 17.50 17.60
C ASP A 34 -2.01 16.56 18.79
N THR A 35 -2.94 15.60 18.69
CA THR A 35 -3.23 14.63 19.74
C THR A 35 -3.09 13.19 19.25
N ASP A 36 -2.97 12.24 20.18
CA ASP A 36 -2.95 10.81 19.83
C ASP A 36 -4.28 10.33 19.22
N GLU A 37 -5.40 11.00 19.55
CA GLU A 37 -6.68 10.74 18.88
C GLU A 37 -6.68 11.27 17.45
N ASP A 38 -6.20 12.49 17.22
CA ASP A 38 -6.05 13.02 15.85
C ASP A 38 -5.11 12.14 15.01
N LEU A 39 -4.04 11.64 15.62
CA LEU A 39 -3.10 10.73 14.99
C LEU A 39 -3.78 9.42 14.59
N ARG A 40 -4.57 8.83 15.49
CA ARG A 40 -5.37 7.62 15.20
C ARG A 40 -6.34 7.83 14.05
N GLN A 41 -6.95 9.02 13.97
CA GLN A 41 -7.90 9.35 12.90
C GLN A 41 -7.24 9.78 11.57
N ALA A 42 -5.95 10.13 11.57
CA ALA A 42 -5.24 10.67 10.41
C ALA A 42 -5.36 9.79 9.14
N PRO A 43 -5.23 8.44 9.20
CA PRO A 43 -5.40 7.57 8.03
C PRO A 43 -6.81 7.58 7.44
N TYR A 44 -7.83 7.89 8.26
CA TYR A 44 -9.22 7.93 7.80
C TYR A 44 -9.62 9.32 7.31
N ARG A 45 -9.08 10.38 7.93
CA ARG A 45 -9.29 11.77 7.49
C ARG A 45 -8.81 11.97 6.06
N VAL A 46 -7.58 11.54 5.75
CA VAL A 46 -7.03 11.65 4.40
C VAL A 46 -7.85 10.87 3.35
N LEU A 47 -8.46 9.74 3.74
CA LEU A 47 -9.33 8.98 2.84
C LEU A 47 -10.71 9.62 2.69
N ALA A 48 -11.20 10.34 3.71
CA ALA A 48 -12.42 11.13 3.61
C ALA A 48 -12.23 12.28 2.61
N ASP A 49 -11.11 13.01 2.70
CA ASP A 49 -10.79 14.09 1.74
C ASP A 49 -10.61 13.52 0.32
N TRP A 50 -9.91 12.38 0.19
CA TRP A 50 -9.81 11.67 -1.09
C TRP A 50 -11.17 11.23 -1.64
N HIS A 51 -12.12 10.88 -0.78
CA HIS A 51 -13.47 10.48 -1.17
C HIS A 51 -14.28 11.63 -1.79
N GLU A 52 -14.09 12.85 -1.27
CA GLU A 52 -14.76 14.06 -1.74
C GLU A 52 -14.27 14.47 -3.13
N GLU A 53 -12.97 14.30 -3.39
CA GLU A 53 -12.35 14.69 -4.66
C GLU A 53 -12.41 13.60 -5.74
N HIS A 54 -12.50 12.31 -5.36
CA HIS A 54 -12.34 11.19 -6.28
C HIS A 54 -13.44 10.12 -6.13
N GLU A 55 -13.79 9.50 -7.26
CA GLU A 55 -14.80 8.46 -7.36
C GLU A 55 -14.32 7.21 -8.11
N GLY A 56 -15.18 6.17 -8.13
CA GLY A 56 -14.95 4.96 -8.90
C GLY A 56 -13.63 4.26 -8.58
N ASN A 57 -12.85 3.94 -9.62
CA ASN A 57 -11.64 3.13 -9.51
C ASN A 57 -10.49 3.80 -8.75
N LEU A 58 -10.58 5.11 -8.45
CA LEU A 58 -9.58 5.81 -7.64
C LEU A 58 -9.77 5.59 -6.13
N ARG A 59 -10.89 5.01 -5.72
CA ARG A 59 -11.18 4.64 -4.31
C ARG A 59 -10.48 3.33 -3.95
N ILE A 60 -9.16 3.42 -3.79
CA ILE A 60 -8.28 2.32 -3.37
C ILE A 60 -7.66 2.65 -2.02
N ILE A 61 -7.84 1.74 -1.06
CA ILE A 61 -7.28 1.84 0.29
C ILE A 61 -5.80 1.42 0.25
N LEU A 62 -4.95 2.17 0.96
CA LEU A 62 -3.54 1.84 1.19
C LEU A 62 -3.29 1.71 2.71
N PRO A 63 -3.58 0.55 3.30
CA PRO A 63 -3.76 0.41 4.75
C PRO A 63 -2.44 0.31 5.52
N ASP A 64 -1.36 -0.12 4.86
CA ASP A 64 -0.11 -0.50 5.52
C ASP A 64 0.78 0.68 5.94
N THR A 65 0.33 1.93 5.88
CA THR A 65 1.16 3.05 6.37
C THR A 65 1.55 2.87 7.84
N TYR A 66 0.59 2.42 8.66
CA TYR A 66 0.77 2.17 10.09
C TYR A 66 0.42 0.74 10.54
N GLY A 67 0.18 -0.15 9.58
CA GLY A 67 -0.20 -1.54 9.84
C GLY A 67 -1.60 -1.85 9.32
N THR A 68 -1.72 -2.90 8.49
CA THR A 68 -2.96 -3.24 7.80
C THR A 68 -4.05 -3.75 8.76
N GLU A 69 -3.68 -4.58 9.74
CA GLU A 69 -4.65 -5.20 10.64
C GLU A 69 -5.39 -4.16 11.50
N GLY A 70 -4.64 -3.34 12.25
CA GLY A 70 -5.21 -2.25 13.05
C GLY A 70 -5.96 -1.23 12.20
N PHE A 71 -5.47 -0.92 10.99
CA PHE A 71 -6.20 -0.05 10.06
C PHE A 71 -7.59 -0.62 9.72
N LEU A 72 -7.70 -1.90 9.38
CA LEU A 72 -8.94 -2.53 8.95
C LEU A 72 -9.90 -2.79 10.11
N GLU A 73 -9.39 -3.12 11.30
CA GLU A 73 -10.18 -3.29 12.52
C GLU A 73 -10.97 -2.03 12.86
N HIS A 74 -10.30 -0.87 12.85
CA HIS A 74 -10.90 0.41 13.19
C HIS A 74 -11.49 1.19 12.01
N ALA A 75 -11.41 0.64 10.78
CA ALA A 75 -11.91 1.30 9.59
C ALA A 75 -13.42 1.60 9.68
N PRO A 76 -13.85 2.85 9.39
CA PRO A 76 -15.27 3.19 9.26
C PRO A 76 -15.98 2.37 8.18
N ASP A 77 -17.27 2.05 8.38
CA ASP A 77 -18.05 1.19 7.49
C ASP A 77 -18.12 1.69 6.03
N TRP A 78 -18.04 3.00 5.81
CA TRP A 78 -18.09 3.56 4.46
C TRP A 78 -16.87 3.19 3.61
N LEU A 79 -15.72 2.85 4.22
CA LEU A 79 -14.55 2.37 3.50
C LEU A 79 -14.76 0.97 2.91
N ALA A 80 -15.61 0.13 3.52
CA ALA A 80 -15.89 -1.20 2.99
C ALA A 80 -16.48 -1.14 1.57
N ARG A 81 -17.18 -0.04 1.25
CA ARG A 81 -17.78 0.22 -0.07
C ARG A 81 -16.79 0.69 -1.13
N TRP A 82 -15.55 1.02 -0.77
CA TRP A 82 -14.52 1.41 -1.74
C TRP A 82 -14.20 0.27 -2.70
N THR A 83 -13.63 0.63 -3.85
CA THR A 83 -13.38 -0.28 -4.97
C THR A 83 -12.40 -1.38 -4.60
N GLY A 84 -11.37 -1.08 -3.80
CA GLY A 84 -10.33 -2.05 -3.53
C GLY A 84 -9.28 -1.63 -2.52
N ILE A 85 -8.28 -2.49 -2.37
CA ILE A 85 -7.09 -2.31 -1.52
C ILE A 85 -5.83 -2.51 -2.38
N ARG A 86 -4.80 -1.71 -2.10
CA ARG A 86 -3.43 -1.94 -2.58
C ARG A 86 -2.58 -2.55 -1.45
N ILE A 87 -1.88 -3.64 -1.75
CA ILE A 87 -0.96 -4.32 -0.84
C ILE A 87 0.47 -3.95 -1.26
N ASP A 88 1.14 -3.18 -0.39
CA ASP A 88 2.44 -2.55 -0.67
C ASP A 88 3.53 -2.90 0.35
N SER A 89 3.21 -3.73 1.34
CA SER A 89 4.17 -4.36 2.25
C SER A 89 3.63 -5.66 2.87
N GLY A 90 4.49 -6.40 3.58
CA GLY A 90 4.11 -7.65 4.26
C GLY A 90 4.05 -8.86 3.34
N ASP A 91 3.22 -9.85 3.71
CA ASP A 91 2.92 -10.98 2.83
C ASP A 91 1.75 -10.65 1.91
N PRO A 92 1.93 -10.67 0.58
CA PRO A 92 0.84 -10.32 -0.32
C PRO A 92 -0.36 -11.26 -0.19
N ALA A 93 -0.11 -12.56 0.03
CA ALA A 93 -1.21 -13.50 0.16
C ALA A 93 -1.95 -13.32 1.49
N THR A 94 -1.26 -13.16 2.62
CA THR A 94 -1.90 -12.83 3.90
C THR A 94 -2.68 -11.52 3.79
N GLY A 95 -2.11 -10.46 3.22
CA GLY A 95 -2.80 -9.18 3.05
C GLY A 95 -4.10 -9.31 2.25
N ALA A 96 -4.09 -10.12 1.19
CA ALA A 96 -5.28 -10.38 0.38
C ALA A 96 -6.33 -11.22 1.15
N GLU A 97 -5.92 -12.22 1.91
CA GLU A 97 -6.83 -12.99 2.78
C GLU A 97 -7.45 -12.10 3.87
N THR A 98 -6.66 -11.23 4.49
CA THR A 98 -7.13 -10.25 5.50
C THR A 98 -8.16 -9.30 4.89
N ALA A 99 -7.89 -8.75 3.70
CA ALA A 99 -8.84 -7.89 3.00
C ALA A 99 -10.16 -8.62 2.66
N ILE A 100 -10.07 -9.87 2.16
CA ILE A 100 -11.24 -10.71 1.86
C ILE A 100 -12.07 -10.98 3.12
N ALA A 101 -11.42 -11.34 4.23
CA ALA A 101 -12.09 -11.58 5.50
C ALA A 101 -12.77 -10.31 6.01
N TRP A 102 -12.09 -9.16 5.92
CA TRP A 102 -12.63 -7.87 6.33
C TRP A 102 -13.88 -7.48 5.51
N TRP A 103 -13.83 -7.55 4.18
CA TRP A 103 -15.01 -7.26 3.35
C TRP A 103 -16.20 -8.17 3.68
N LYS A 104 -15.96 -9.48 3.85
CA LYS A 104 -17.02 -10.41 4.26
C LYS A 104 -17.62 -10.04 5.61
N SER A 105 -16.78 -9.66 6.58
CA SER A 105 -17.25 -9.25 7.92
C SER A 105 -18.12 -7.98 7.88
N ARG A 106 -17.94 -7.14 6.86
CA ARG A 106 -18.72 -5.91 6.62
C ARG A 106 -19.90 -6.12 5.66
N GLY A 107 -20.17 -7.35 5.25
CA GLY A 107 -21.31 -7.69 4.36
C GLY A 107 -21.08 -7.40 2.88
N GLU A 108 -19.85 -7.11 2.46
CA GLU A 108 -19.48 -6.87 1.06
C GLU A 108 -19.12 -8.18 0.36
N ASP A 109 -19.41 -8.29 -0.95
CA ASP A 109 -18.94 -9.41 -1.78
C ASP A 109 -17.50 -9.13 -2.28
N PRO A 110 -16.49 -9.90 -1.83
CA PRO A 110 -15.11 -9.67 -2.26
C PRO A 110 -14.91 -9.83 -3.77
N ARG A 111 -15.77 -10.57 -4.47
CA ARG A 111 -15.68 -10.79 -5.93
C ARG A 111 -15.85 -9.49 -6.72
N ASP A 112 -16.53 -8.52 -6.13
CA ASP A 112 -16.70 -7.19 -6.72
C ASP A 112 -15.54 -6.24 -6.42
N LYS A 113 -14.70 -6.59 -5.44
CA LYS A 113 -13.58 -5.78 -4.94
C LYS A 113 -12.29 -6.06 -5.71
N LEU A 114 -11.41 -5.05 -5.73
CA LEU A 114 -10.10 -5.10 -6.37
C LEU A 114 -8.99 -5.24 -5.32
N VAL A 115 -8.06 -6.16 -5.56
CA VAL A 115 -6.78 -6.23 -4.85
C VAL A 115 -5.67 -5.91 -5.84
N ILE A 116 -4.89 -4.88 -5.52
CA ILE A 116 -3.71 -4.47 -6.29
C ILE A 116 -2.47 -4.91 -5.53
N PHE A 117 -1.70 -5.84 -6.09
CA PHE A 117 -0.39 -6.24 -5.56
C PHE A 117 0.70 -5.37 -6.19
N SER A 118 1.55 -4.72 -5.40
CA SER A 118 2.59 -3.81 -5.94
C SER A 118 3.98 -3.93 -5.31
N ASP A 119 4.15 -4.70 -4.23
CA ASP A 119 5.46 -4.83 -3.55
C ASP A 119 6.38 -5.82 -4.28
N GLY A 120 7.33 -5.30 -5.07
CA GLY A 120 8.51 -6.06 -5.52
C GLY A 120 8.23 -7.34 -6.29
N LEU A 121 7.27 -7.33 -7.22
CA LEU A 121 6.80 -8.54 -7.91
C LEU A 121 7.73 -9.03 -9.03
N ASP A 122 7.88 -10.36 -9.12
CA ASP A 122 8.38 -11.08 -10.29
C ASP A 122 7.28 -11.94 -10.93
N THR A 123 7.61 -12.61 -12.04
CA THR A 123 6.65 -13.44 -12.80
C THR A 123 6.07 -14.57 -11.96
N ASP A 124 6.92 -15.29 -11.23
CA ASP A 124 6.51 -16.47 -10.46
C ASP A 124 5.53 -16.08 -9.35
N LYS A 125 5.81 -14.96 -8.65
CA LYS A 125 4.91 -14.42 -7.62
C LYS A 125 3.59 -13.93 -8.21
N ILE A 126 3.61 -13.30 -9.39
CA ILE A 126 2.39 -12.86 -10.08
C ILE A 126 1.52 -14.07 -10.44
N GLU A 127 2.11 -15.12 -11.01
CA GLU A 127 1.38 -16.35 -11.37
C GLU A 127 0.77 -17.04 -10.14
N GLU A 128 1.55 -17.17 -9.06
CA GLU A 128 1.09 -17.73 -7.78
C GLU A 128 -0.12 -16.96 -7.23
N LEU A 129 0.00 -15.63 -7.10
CA LEU A 129 -1.05 -14.77 -6.56
C LEU A 129 -2.29 -14.76 -7.46
N HIS A 130 -2.09 -14.72 -8.78
CA HIS A 130 -3.20 -14.79 -9.73
C HIS A 130 -3.96 -16.12 -9.59
N ALA A 131 -3.26 -17.26 -9.62
CA ALA A 131 -3.89 -18.57 -9.48
C ALA A 131 -4.66 -18.73 -8.16
N ARG A 132 -4.14 -18.14 -7.07
CA ARG A 132 -4.76 -18.21 -5.74
C ARG A 132 -6.01 -17.34 -5.57
N PHE A 133 -6.05 -16.17 -6.19
CA PHE A 133 -7.07 -15.14 -5.90
C PHE A 133 -8.04 -14.86 -7.05
N VAL A 134 -7.76 -15.33 -8.27
CA VAL A 134 -8.70 -15.23 -9.39
C VAL A 134 -10.06 -15.85 -9.03
N GLY A 135 -11.14 -15.12 -9.30
CA GLY A 135 -12.51 -15.53 -8.99
C GLY A 135 -12.92 -15.35 -7.52
N ARG A 136 -11.98 -15.05 -6.61
CA ARG A 136 -12.26 -14.69 -5.21
C ARG A 136 -12.35 -13.17 -5.02
N VAL A 137 -11.52 -12.44 -5.77
CA VAL A 137 -11.48 -10.98 -5.92
C VAL A 137 -11.08 -10.64 -7.35
N LYS A 138 -11.25 -9.39 -7.77
CA LYS A 138 -10.55 -8.86 -8.96
C LYS A 138 -9.09 -8.63 -8.58
N VAL A 139 -8.16 -9.03 -9.44
CA VAL A 139 -6.72 -8.90 -9.19
C VAL A 139 -6.08 -7.94 -10.18
N SER A 140 -5.11 -7.15 -9.71
CA SER A 140 -4.25 -6.30 -10.52
C SER A 140 -2.82 -6.33 -9.96
N PHE A 141 -1.83 -6.14 -10.83
CA PHE A 141 -0.42 -6.26 -10.49
C PHE A 141 0.34 -5.02 -10.99
N GLY A 142 0.96 -4.30 -10.05
CA GLY A 142 1.91 -3.24 -10.33
C GLY A 142 3.31 -3.81 -10.51
N TRP A 143 3.78 -3.93 -11.76
CA TRP A 143 5.08 -4.52 -12.06
C TRP A 143 6.12 -3.43 -12.36
N GLY A 144 7.00 -3.16 -11.39
CA GLY A 144 7.95 -2.03 -11.42
C GLY A 144 9.37 -2.43 -11.81
N THR A 145 10.24 -2.58 -10.82
CA THR A 145 11.69 -2.78 -11.00
C THR A 145 12.00 -3.95 -11.92
N LEU A 146 11.43 -5.13 -11.68
CA LEU A 146 11.73 -6.32 -12.48
C LEU A 146 11.11 -6.33 -13.89
N LEU A 147 10.21 -5.38 -14.20
CA LEU A 147 9.76 -5.17 -15.57
C LEU A 147 10.72 -4.26 -16.34
N THR A 148 11.32 -3.28 -15.66
CA THR A 148 12.00 -2.13 -16.30
C THR A 148 13.51 -2.11 -16.10
N ASN A 149 14.02 -2.90 -15.17
CA ASN A 149 15.43 -2.98 -14.79
C ASN A 149 15.76 -4.42 -14.36
N ASP A 150 15.48 -5.41 -15.19
CA ASP A 150 15.87 -6.80 -14.94
C ASP A 150 16.95 -7.23 -15.93
N PHE A 151 18.21 -7.25 -15.44
CA PHE A 151 19.38 -7.69 -16.20
C PHE A 151 19.97 -8.99 -15.63
N ARG A 152 19.20 -9.74 -14.84
CA ARG A 152 19.64 -11.02 -14.26
C ARG A 152 20.11 -11.97 -15.37
N GLY A 153 21.23 -12.63 -15.15
CA GLY A 153 21.82 -13.55 -16.12
C GLY A 153 22.48 -12.90 -17.36
N LEU A 154 22.40 -11.58 -17.52
CA LEU A 154 23.04 -10.87 -18.64
C LEU A 154 24.49 -10.47 -18.36
N VAL A 155 24.90 -10.42 -17.09
CA VAL A 155 26.25 -10.08 -16.65
C VAL A 155 26.72 -10.98 -15.50
N GLN A 156 28.04 -11.10 -15.32
CA GLN A 156 28.62 -11.86 -14.21
C GLN A 156 28.40 -11.16 -12.86
N ASN A 157 28.26 -11.96 -11.80
CA ASN A 157 28.18 -11.51 -10.40
C ASN A 157 27.10 -10.47 -10.14
N ASP A 158 26.00 -10.52 -10.89
CA ASP A 158 24.87 -9.60 -10.76
C ASP A 158 25.26 -8.11 -10.82
N GLY A 159 26.32 -7.78 -11.60
CA GLY A 159 26.89 -6.43 -11.68
C GLY A 159 25.97 -5.32 -12.21
N LEU A 160 24.80 -5.69 -12.74
CA LEU A 160 23.73 -4.78 -13.15
C LEU A 160 22.45 -4.99 -12.32
N SER A 161 22.58 -5.51 -11.10
CA SER A 161 21.46 -5.54 -10.15
C SER A 161 20.89 -4.14 -9.93
N PRO A 162 19.56 -4.00 -9.85
CA PRO A 162 18.94 -2.73 -9.48
C PRO A 162 19.46 -2.23 -8.15
N PHE A 163 19.82 -0.94 -8.10
CA PHE A 163 20.13 -0.30 -6.83
C PHE A 163 18.85 0.08 -6.09
N SER A 164 18.87 -0.03 -4.77
CA SER A 164 17.76 0.42 -3.91
C SER A 164 17.93 1.89 -3.58
N LEU A 165 17.01 2.73 -4.06
CA LEU A 165 16.96 4.16 -3.76
C LEU A 165 15.51 4.59 -3.53
N VAL A 166 15.29 5.32 -2.43
CA VAL A 166 13.97 5.83 -2.04
C VAL A 166 14.05 7.32 -1.76
N CYS A 167 12.99 8.04 -2.13
CA CYS A 167 12.75 9.43 -1.72
C CYS A 167 11.43 9.44 -0.97
N LYS A 168 11.43 9.96 0.26
CA LYS A 168 10.26 9.93 1.14
C LYS A 168 10.10 11.29 1.80
N ALA A 169 8.87 11.67 2.14
CA ALA A 169 8.63 12.77 3.05
C ALA A 169 9.32 12.48 4.39
N VAL A 170 10.02 13.48 4.94
CA VAL A 170 10.74 13.37 6.22
C VAL A 170 10.18 14.30 7.30
N SER A 171 9.50 15.38 6.90
CA SER A 171 8.87 16.32 7.82
C SER A 171 7.72 17.08 7.16
N ALA A 172 6.72 17.49 7.95
CA ALA A 172 5.66 18.43 7.58
C ALA A 172 5.55 19.49 8.68
N GLU A 173 5.61 20.79 8.34
CA GLU A 173 5.58 21.90 9.30
C GLU A 173 6.56 21.73 10.49
N GLY A 174 7.78 21.25 10.18
CA GLY A 174 8.83 20.98 11.18
C GLY A 174 8.60 19.74 12.05
N ARG A 175 7.49 19.03 11.89
CA ARG A 175 7.18 17.77 12.59
C ARG A 175 7.65 16.57 11.76
N PRO A 176 8.33 15.57 12.36
CA PRO A 176 8.83 14.42 11.63
C PRO A 176 7.68 13.53 11.12
N THR A 177 7.79 13.01 9.91
CA THR A 177 6.86 11.99 9.39
C THR A 177 7.34 10.59 9.75
N VAL A 178 6.40 9.67 9.98
CA VAL A 178 6.68 8.26 10.30
C VAL A 178 5.98 7.33 9.31
N LYS A 179 6.62 6.21 8.94
CA LYS A 179 5.97 5.04 8.31
C LYS A 179 6.33 3.81 9.10
N LEU A 180 5.37 2.95 9.45
CA LEU A 180 5.65 1.67 10.11
C LEU A 180 5.74 0.51 9.11
N SER A 181 4.81 0.43 8.15
CA SER A 181 4.66 -0.74 7.25
C SER A 181 4.26 -2.03 7.99
N ASP A 182 3.80 -3.04 7.25
CA ASP A 182 3.55 -4.38 7.80
C ASP A 182 4.84 -5.19 8.01
N ASN A 183 5.96 -4.75 7.42
CA ASN A 183 7.30 -5.26 7.68
C ASN A 183 8.07 -4.28 8.59
N PRO A 184 8.47 -4.68 9.82
CA PRO A 184 9.14 -3.81 10.77
C PRO A 184 10.50 -3.29 10.27
N ASN A 185 11.16 -4.01 9.35
CA ASN A 185 12.42 -3.58 8.75
C ASN A 185 12.27 -2.37 7.79
N LYS A 186 11.04 -2.04 7.38
CA LYS A 186 10.74 -0.90 6.51
C LYS A 186 10.28 0.34 7.30
N ALA A 187 10.30 0.30 8.64
CA ALA A 187 9.92 1.43 9.47
C ALA A 187 10.87 2.63 9.28
N MET A 188 10.33 3.84 9.36
CA MET A 188 11.05 5.08 9.15
C MET A 188 10.53 6.18 10.07
N GLY A 189 11.44 6.96 10.64
CA GLY A 189 11.15 8.10 11.51
C GLY A 189 12.05 8.09 12.76
N PRO A 190 11.98 9.13 13.60
CA PRO A 190 12.64 9.11 14.90
C PRO A 190 12.10 7.98 15.78
N GLN A 191 12.99 7.29 16.52
CA GLN A 191 12.61 6.11 17.31
C GLN A 191 11.46 6.40 18.31
N SER A 192 11.49 7.56 18.96
CA SER A 192 10.44 7.97 19.91
C SER A 192 9.06 8.09 19.24
N GLU A 193 9.01 8.59 18.01
CA GLU A 193 7.75 8.68 17.25
C GLU A 193 7.33 7.32 16.70
N ILE A 194 8.27 6.47 16.27
CA ILE A 194 7.97 5.07 15.90
C ILE A 194 7.30 4.35 17.08
N ASP A 195 7.87 4.46 18.28
CA ASP A 195 7.33 3.81 19.49
C ASP A 195 5.96 4.38 19.86
N ARG A 196 5.78 5.71 19.75
CA ARG A 196 4.48 6.37 19.94
C ARG A 196 3.44 5.85 18.94
N TYR A 197 3.76 5.83 17.65
CA TYR A 197 2.84 5.42 16.60
C TYR A 197 2.45 3.94 16.76
N LYS A 198 3.40 3.06 17.10
CA LYS A 198 3.10 1.66 17.40
C LYS A 198 2.07 1.51 18.51
N ARG A 199 2.16 2.32 19.58
CA ARG A 199 1.14 2.32 20.64
C ARG A 199 -0.19 2.90 20.20
N VAL A 200 -0.20 3.97 19.40
CA VAL A 200 -1.44 4.65 18.99
C VAL A 200 -2.25 3.82 18.00
N PHE A 201 -1.57 3.09 17.12
CA PHE A 201 -2.16 2.21 16.11
C PHE A 201 -2.22 0.74 16.54
N ASP A 202 -1.99 0.45 17.82
CA ASP A 202 -2.07 -0.89 18.40
C ASP A 202 -1.30 -1.96 17.59
N VAL A 203 -0.11 -1.60 17.11
CA VAL A 203 0.71 -2.48 16.28
C VAL A 203 1.25 -3.63 17.12
N GLY A 204 0.72 -4.83 16.87
CA GLY A 204 1.14 -6.08 17.49
C GLY A 204 2.49 -6.62 16.99
N ASP A 205 2.74 -7.89 17.25
CA ASP A 205 3.96 -8.57 16.81
C ASP A 205 4.02 -8.65 15.27
N GLN A 206 5.04 -8.04 14.68
CA GLN A 206 5.25 -8.07 13.23
C GLN A 206 6.35 -9.04 12.84
N GLN A 207 6.16 -9.76 11.74
CA GLN A 207 7.18 -10.65 11.19
C GLN A 207 8.14 -9.88 10.28
N ALA A 208 9.42 -9.84 10.66
CA ALA A 208 10.48 -9.27 9.85
C ALA A 208 10.65 -10.06 8.54
N ARG A 209 10.78 -9.34 7.43
CA ARG A 209 11.06 -9.91 6.09
C ARG A 209 12.22 -9.18 5.44
N ALA A 210 12.87 -9.86 4.49
CA ALA A 210 13.86 -9.23 3.63
C ALA A 210 13.23 -8.04 2.89
N VAL A 211 14.01 -6.97 2.72
CA VAL A 211 13.62 -5.72 2.06
C VAL A 211 14.17 -5.71 0.66
#